data_AF-A0A9D6U547-F1
#
_entry.id   AF-A0A9D6U547-F1
#
_cell.length_a   1.000
_cell.length_b   1.000
_cell.length_c   1.000
_cell.angle_alpha   90.00
_cell.angle_beta   90.00
_cell.angle_gamma   90.00
#
_symmetry.space_group_name_H-M   'P 1'
#
loop_
_entity.id
_entity.type
_entity.pdbx_description
1 polymer ?
#
loop_
_entity_poly.entity_id
_entity_poly.type
_entity_poly.pdbx_seq_one_letter_code
_entity_poly.pdbx_strand_id
1 'polypeptide(L)'
;MALLLFFNSQGFSQALWQANGSGITYTNRWVGIGTTTPTHKLDVAGRMHASGNAYFDSLAQVLSLKAGNISISSNLITSSTGVISFGNNNLTTIGSFSSASAIIDGITINANKITSSTGTVGFDGNTISTTGNISGANITA
;
A
#
# COMPACT_ATOMS: atom_id res chain seq x y z
N MET A 1 -17.85 -25.27 41.80
CA MET A 1 -17.13 -24.28 40.98
C MET A 1 -17.19 -22.96 41.74
N ALA A 2 -16.10 -22.55 42.40
CA ALA A 2 -16.09 -21.30 43.17
C ALA A 2 -15.84 -20.12 42.21
N LEU A 3 -16.73 -19.14 42.22
CA LEU A 3 -16.55 -17.87 41.53
C LEU A 3 -15.55 -17.03 42.34
N LEU A 4 -14.34 -16.81 41.82
CA LEU A 4 -13.36 -15.94 42.46
C LEU A 4 -13.77 -14.47 42.24
N LEU A 5 -14.10 -13.77 43.32
CA LEU A 5 -14.42 -12.33 43.32
C LEU A 5 -13.19 -11.54 43.77
N PHE A 6 -12.83 -10.49 43.02
CA PHE A 6 -11.79 -9.53 43.43
C PHE A 6 -12.44 -8.31 44.09
N PHE A 7 -11.99 -7.96 45.30
CA PHE A 7 -12.44 -6.78 46.04
C PHE A 7 -11.44 -5.63 45.84
N ASN A 8 -11.91 -4.45 45.41
CA ASN A 8 -11.18 -3.20 45.55
C ASN A 8 -12.03 -2.19 46.33
N SER A 9 -11.44 -1.03 46.68
CA SER A 9 -12.09 0.01 47.49
C SER A 9 -13.29 0.70 46.83
N GLN A 10 -13.68 0.30 45.63
CA GLN A 10 -14.79 0.88 44.85
C GLN A 10 -15.96 -0.12 44.63
N GLY A 11 -15.98 -1.25 45.34
CA GLY A 11 -17.05 -2.24 45.27
C GLY A 11 -16.73 -3.45 44.38
N PHE A 12 -17.76 -4.21 43.98
CA PHE A 12 -17.62 -5.39 43.13
C PHE A 12 -17.00 -5.03 41.77
N SER A 13 -15.69 -5.18 41.61
CA SER A 13 -15.04 -5.06 40.30
C SER A 13 -15.00 -6.43 39.65
N GLN A 14 -15.98 -6.70 38.79
CA GLN A 14 -16.17 -8.02 38.18
C GLN A 14 -15.21 -8.31 37.01
N ALA A 15 -14.11 -7.57 36.83
CA ALA A 15 -13.21 -7.82 35.71
C ALA A 15 -11.73 -7.54 36.02
N LEU A 16 -10.87 -8.43 35.51
CA LEU A 16 -9.40 -8.36 35.47
C LEU A 16 -8.85 -7.07 34.78
N TRP A 17 -9.73 -6.22 34.25
CA TRP A 17 -9.46 -5.03 33.45
C TRP A 17 -9.63 -3.78 34.33
N GLN A 18 -8.59 -3.42 35.10
CA GLN A 18 -8.63 -2.27 35.99
C GLN A 18 -8.85 -0.97 35.23
N ALA A 19 -9.85 -0.18 35.65
CA ALA A 19 -10.19 1.12 35.10
C ALA A 19 -9.09 2.20 35.23
N ASN A 20 -8.01 1.93 35.98
CA ASN A 20 -7.01 2.95 36.39
C ASN A 20 -5.54 2.51 36.21
N GLY A 21 -5.26 1.48 35.40
CA GLY A 21 -3.89 1.05 35.09
C GLY A 21 -3.39 1.61 33.75
N SER A 22 -2.09 1.87 33.61
CA SER A 22 -1.49 2.28 32.32
C SER A 22 -1.41 1.15 31.28
N GLY A 23 -1.72 -0.09 31.66
CA GLY A 23 -1.62 -1.27 30.81
C GLY A 23 -2.84 -1.48 29.92
N ILE A 24 -3.97 -1.90 30.51
CA ILE A 24 -5.22 -2.16 29.78
C ILE A 24 -6.39 -1.56 30.56
N THR A 25 -7.22 -0.78 29.88
CA THR A 25 -8.35 -0.02 30.45
C THR A 25 -9.66 -0.36 29.72
N TYR A 26 -10.78 -0.21 30.43
CA TYR A 26 -12.12 -0.30 29.83
C TYR A 26 -12.96 0.89 30.30
N THR A 27 -13.14 1.89 29.45
CA THR A 27 -13.91 3.10 29.74
C THR A 27 -14.82 3.43 28.56
N ASN A 28 -15.97 4.09 28.81
CA ASN A 28 -16.96 4.39 27.76
C ASN A 28 -17.35 3.18 26.88
N ARG A 29 -17.30 1.97 27.46
CA ARG A 29 -17.54 0.69 26.79
C ARG A 29 -16.49 0.30 25.73
N TRP A 30 -15.30 0.89 25.75
CA TRP A 30 -14.20 0.64 24.82
C TRP A 30 -12.96 0.15 25.56
N VAL A 31 -12.15 -0.68 24.88
CA VAL A 31 -10.90 -1.21 25.42
C VAL A 31 -9.74 -0.30 24.99
N GLY A 32 -8.97 0.20 25.95
CA GLY A 32 -7.71 0.89 25.73
C GLY A 32 -6.52 0.02 26.13
N ILE A 33 -5.45 -0.01 25.34
CA ILE A 33 -4.16 -0.64 25.70
C ILE A 33 -3.09 0.44 25.63
N GLY A 34 -2.41 0.73 26.73
CA GLY A 34 -1.46 1.85 26.83
C GLY A 34 -2.11 3.24 26.86
N THR A 35 -3.44 3.32 26.89
CA THR A 35 -4.22 4.57 26.95
C THR A 35 -5.37 4.46 27.95
N THR A 36 -5.70 5.56 28.62
CA THR A 36 -6.86 5.69 29.53
C THR A 36 -8.06 6.39 28.87
N THR A 37 -7.86 6.96 27.68
CA THR A 37 -8.86 7.73 26.92
C THR A 37 -8.98 7.18 25.50
N PRO A 38 -9.49 5.95 25.32
CA PRO A 38 -9.69 5.37 23.99
C PRO A 38 -10.63 6.25 23.16
N THR A 39 -10.28 6.43 21.88
CA THR A 39 -11.05 7.17 20.87
C THR A 39 -11.81 6.26 19.91
N HIS A 40 -11.54 4.96 19.98
CA HIS A 40 -12.16 3.90 19.18
C HIS A 40 -12.51 2.71 20.09
N LYS A 41 -13.37 1.80 19.62
CA LYS A 41 -13.81 0.62 20.38
C LYS A 41 -12.65 -0.23 20.93
N LEU A 42 -11.58 -0.32 20.17
CA LEU A 42 -10.28 -0.81 20.60
C LEU A 42 -9.26 0.28 20.21
N ASP A 43 -8.54 0.80 21.19
CA ASP A 43 -7.50 1.81 21.00
C ASP A 43 -6.20 1.34 21.64
N VAL A 44 -5.12 1.27 20.85
CA VAL A 44 -3.81 0.79 21.30
C VAL A 44 -2.81 1.91 21.09
N ALA A 45 -2.36 2.51 22.18
CA ALA A 45 -1.25 3.46 22.17
C ALA A 45 0.08 2.69 22.10
N GLY A 46 0.39 2.14 20.93
CA GLY A 46 1.59 1.35 20.72
C GLY A 46 1.52 0.45 19.49
N ARG A 47 2.32 -0.62 19.50
CA ARG A 47 2.34 -1.62 18.42
C ARG A 47 1.39 -2.78 18.76
N MET A 48 0.66 -3.24 17.75
CA MET A 48 -0.07 -4.51 17.81
C MET A 48 0.80 -5.61 17.19
N HIS A 49 0.92 -6.75 17.86
CA HIS A 49 1.62 -7.92 17.34
C HIS A 49 0.63 -9.07 17.14
N ALA A 50 0.50 -9.54 15.90
CA ALA A 50 -0.23 -10.76 15.57
C ALA A 50 0.78 -11.84 15.20
N SER A 51 0.74 -13.00 15.86
CA SER A 51 1.63 -14.14 15.54
C SER A 51 1.24 -14.86 14.24
N GLY A 52 0.18 -14.40 13.57
CA GLY A 52 -0.32 -14.89 12.29
C GLY A 52 -1.00 -13.76 11.52
N ASN A 53 -1.97 -14.10 10.67
CA ASN A 53 -2.69 -13.11 9.87
C ASN A 53 -3.57 -12.21 10.75
N ALA A 54 -3.54 -10.90 10.49
CA ALA A 54 -4.53 -9.95 10.98
C ALA A 54 -5.57 -9.70 9.88
N TYR A 55 -6.83 -9.99 10.17
CA TYR A 55 -7.95 -9.72 9.27
C TYR A 55 -8.69 -8.47 9.72
N PHE A 56 -9.08 -7.64 8.76
CA PHE A 56 -9.96 -6.49 8.95
C PHE A 56 -11.20 -6.72 8.08
N ASP A 57 -12.41 -6.62 8.66
CA ASP A 57 -13.66 -6.87 7.93
C ASP A 57 -13.95 -5.84 6.82
N SER A 58 -13.22 -4.72 6.83
CA SER A 58 -13.33 -3.63 5.86
C SER A 58 -11.94 -3.09 5.50
N LEU A 59 -11.89 -1.94 4.82
CA LEU A 59 -10.64 -1.29 4.41
C LEU A 59 -9.82 -0.88 5.63
N ALA A 60 -8.58 -1.37 5.70
CA ALA A 60 -7.59 -0.89 6.66
C ALA A 60 -6.99 0.43 6.16
N GLN A 61 -7.18 1.51 6.92
CA GLN A 61 -6.50 2.79 6.66
C GLN A 61 -5.11 2.75 7.31
N VAL A 62 -4.06 2.70 6.49
CA VAL A 62 -2.67 2.58 6.97
C VAL A 62 -1.87 3.77 6.46
N LEU A 63 -1.26 4.54 7.38
CA LEU A 63 -0.44 5.69 7.03
C LEU A 63 0.91 5.28 6.39
N SER A 64 1.52 4.21 6.89
CA SER A 64 2.76 3.64 6.36
C SER A 64 2.74 2.12 6.50
N LEU A 65 3.01 1.42 5.40
CA LEU A 65 3.10 -0.03 5.37
C LEU A 65 4.56 -0.43 5.11
N LYS A 66 5.16 -1.14 6.06
CA LYS A 66 6.46 -1.82 5.89
C LYS A 66 6.21 -3.32 5.88
N ALA A 67 6.11 -3.89 4.69
CA ALA A 67 5.87 -5.31 4.47
C ALA A 67 6.95 -5.90 3.55
N GLY A 68 7.20 -7.20 3.63
CA GLY A 68 8.08 -7.89 2.67
C GLY A 68 7.45 -7.92 1.28
N ASN A 69 6.27 -8.52 1.18
CA ASN A 69 5.47 -8.56 -0.04
C ASN A 69 4.12 -7.87 0.19
N ILE A 70 3.63 -7.16 -0.82
CA ILE A 70 2.27 -6.58 -0.84
C ILE A 70 1.54 -7.26 -2.01
N SER A 71 0.50 -8.04 -1.69
CA SER A 71 -0.41 -8.60 -2.68
C SER A 71 -1.71 -7.81 -2.66
N ILE A 72 -2.14 -7.31 -3.82
CA ILE A 72 -3.35 -6.49 -3.96
C ILE A 72 -4.26 -7.22 -4.94
N SER A 73 -5.39 -7.72 -4.46
CA SER A 73 -6.38 -8.42 -5.28
C SER A 73 -7.25 -7.47 -6.11
N SER A 74 -7.44 -6.24 -5.64
CA SER A 74 -8.04 -5.18 -6.44
C SER A 74 -7.03 -4.71 -7.47
N ASN A 75 -7.31 -4.93 -8.75
CA ASN A 75 -6.43 -4.62 -9.89
C ASN A 75 -6.03 -3.13 -10.05
N LEU A 76 -6.34 -2.27 -9.07
CA LEU A 76 -6.16 -0.84 -9.10
C LEU A 76 -5.30 -0.38 -7.92
N ILE A 77 -4.26 0.38 -8.23
CA ILE A 77 -3.44 1.13 -7.28
C ILE A 77 -3.51 2.59 -7.72
N THR A 78 -3.95 3.49 -6.84
CA THR A 78 -4.12 4.92 -7.13
C THR A 78 -3.38 5.78 -6.10
N SER A 79 -3.11 7.03 -6.48
CA SER A 79 -2.59 8.06 -5.59
C SER A 79 -3.49 9.28 -5.66
N SER A 80 -3.96 9.77 -4.52
CA SER A 80 -4.70 11.04 -4.43
C SER A 80 -3.80 12.25 -4.58
N THR A 81 -2.48 12.07 -4.41
CA THR A 81 -1.46 13.13 -4.50
C THR A 81 -0.74 13.16 -5.85
N GLY A 82 -1.08 12.24 -6.76
CA GLY A 82 -0.63 12.25 -8.16
C GLY A 82 0.59 11.39 -8.48
N VAL A 83 1.25 10.78 -7.49
CA VAL A 83 2.44 9.91 -7.73
C VAL A 83 2.33 8.58 -7.00
N ILE A 84 2.64 7.50 -7.71
CA ILE A 84 3.00 6.19 -7.15
C ILE A 84 4.48 6.00 -7.45
N SER A 85 5.33 6.01 -6.42
CA SER A 85 6.78 5.92 -6.57
C SER A 85 7.31 4.58 -6.09
N PHE A 86 8.18 3.97 -6.88
CA PHE A 86 8.96 2.79 -6.51
C PHE A 86 10.42 3.15 -6.18
N GLY A 87 10.77 4.44 -6.16
CA GLY A 87 12.17 4.88 -6.05
C GLY A 87 13.01 4.34 -7.21
N ASN A 88 14.14 3.71 -6.89
CA ASN A 88 15.06 3.11 -7.88
C ASN A 88 14.78 1.61 -8.12
N ASN A 89 13.60 1.11 -7.75
CA ASN A 89 13.26 -0.30 -7.93
C ASN A 89 12.72 -0.58 -9.33
N ASN A 90 12.90 -1.82 -9.79
CA ASN A 90 12.33 -2.27 -11.05
C ASN A 90 10.81 -2.44 -10.95
N LEU A 91 10.09 -1.99 -11.98
CA LEU A 91 8.67 -2.30 -12.19
C LEU A 91 8.55 -3.35 -13.31
N THR A 92 8.12 -4.56 -12.98
CA THR A 92 7.92 -5.64 -13.95
C THR A 92 6.42 -5.88 -14.15
N THR A 93 5.95 -5.81 -15.40
CA THR A 93 4.58 -6.13 -15.78
C THR A 93 4.55 -7.25 -16.82
N ILE A 94 3.67 -8.23 -16.67
CA ILE A 94 3.39 -9.23 -17.73
C ILE A 94 2.35 -8.72 -18.75
N GLY A 95 1.59 -7.68 -18.37
CA GLY A 95 0.60 -7.02 -19.21
C GLY A 95 1.13 -5.75 -19.87
N SER A 96 0.20 -4.88 -20.28
CA SER A 96 0.53 -3.59 -20.91
C SER A 96 0.76 -2.50 -19.87
N PHE A 97 1.70 -1.59 -20.17
CA PHE A 97 1.79 -0.29 -19.49
C PHE A 97 1.01 0.75 -20.31
N SER A 98 -0.19 1.14 -19.83
CA SER A 98 -1.02 2.16 -20.47
C SER A 98 -0.91 3.46 -19.68
N SER A 99 -0.45 4.52 -20.35
CA SER A 99 -0.36 5.86 -19.77
C SER A 99 -0.68 6.89 -20.83
N ALA A 100 -1.22 8.05 -20.42
CA ALA A 100 -1.39 9.18 -21.32
C ALA A 100 -0.04 9.78 -21.72
N SER A 101 0.93 9.75 -20.82
CA SER A 101 2.31 10.19 -21.04
C SER A 101 3.26 9.31 -20.23
N ALA A 102 4.24 8.70 -20.89
CA ALA A 102 5.32 7.95 -20.26
C ALA A 102 6.63 8.72 -20.45
N ILE A 103 7.33 9.05 -19.37
CA ILE A 103 8.70 9.56 -19.41
C ILE A 103 9.59 8.44 -18.90
N ILE A 104 10.49 7.95 -19.75
CA ILE A 104 11.37 6.82 -19.45
C ILE A 104 12.80 7.25 -19.79
N ASP A 105 13.67 7.23 -18.79
CA ASP A 105 15.10 7.49 -18.98
C ASP A 105 15.77 6.24 -19.56
N GLY A 106 15.80 6.18 -20.90
CA GLY A 106 16.32 5.04 -21.66
C GLY A 106 15.29 3.93 -21.90
N ILE A 107 15.26 3.42 -23.12
CA ILE A 107 14.33 2.36 -23.54
C ILE A 107 15.12 1.24 -24.20
N THR A 108 14.95 0.00 -23.71
CA THR A 108 15.45 -1.21 -24.37
C THR A 108 14.26 -2.11 -24.71
N ILE A 109 14.12 -2.49 -25.99
CA ILE A 109 12.98 -3.26 -26.49
C ILE A 109 13.46 -4.57 -27.08
N ASN A 110 13.31 -5.66 -26.31
CA ASN A 110 13.74 -6.99 -26.74
C ASN A 110 12.75 -7.66 -27.70
N ALA A 111 11.49 -7.21 -27.71
CA ALA A 111 10.44 -7.74 -28.58
C ALA A 111 10.49 -7.20 -30.03
N ASN A 112 11.56 -6.47 -30.38
CA ASN A 112 11.90 -6.02 -31.74
C ASN A 112 10.84 -5.18 -32.48
N LYS A 113 9.78 -4.70 -31.81
CA LYS A 113 8.69 -3.97 -32.46
C LYS A 113 8.20 -2.78 -31.64
N ILE A 114 8.11 -1.63 -32.31
CA ILE A 114 7.42 -0.42 -31.84
C ILE A 114 6.32 -0.12 -32.85
N THR A 115 5.09 0.10 -32.40
CA THR A 115 3.94 0.42 -33.27
C THR A 115 3.10 1.53 -32.66
N SER A 116 2.50 2.35 -33.51
CA SER A 116 1.44 3.29 -33.15
C SER A 116 0.10 2.76 -33.66
N SER A 117 -0.94 2.78 -32.82
CA SER A 117 -2.32 2.49 -33.24
C SER A 117 -2.99 3.68 -33.94
N THR A 118 -2.42 4.87 -33.80
CA THR A 118 -2.95 6.13 -34.37
C THR A 118 -2.22 6.58 -35.63
N GLY A 119 -1.22 5.81 -36.08
CA GLY A 119 -0.49 6.05 -37.32
C GLY A 119 1.02 6.14 -37.10
N THR A 120 1.53 7.32 -36.74
CA THR A 120 2.96 7.62 -36.73
C THR A 120 3.62 7.35 -35.37
N VAL A 121 4.90 7.00 -35.40
CA VAL A 121 5.82 7.06 -34.24
C VAL A 121 6.74 8.25 -34.49
N GLY A 122 6.58 9.31 -33.71
CA GLY A 122 7.34 10.55 -33.84
C GLY A 122 8.53 10.60 -32.88
N PHE A 123 9.57 11.33 -33.28
CA PHE A 123 10.72 11.66 -32.44
C PHE A 123 10.92 13.17 -32.30
N ASP A 124 9.92 13.99 -32.68
CA ASP A 124 9.90 15.46 -32.53
C ASP A 124 11.17 16.19 -33.00
N GLY A 125 11.71 15.76 -34.15
CA GLY A 125 12.91 16.35 -34.74
C GLY A 125 14.24 15.89 -34.12
N ASN A 126 14.22 14.93 -33.18
CA ASN A 126 15.43 14.33 -32.64
C ASN A 126 16.12 13.43 -33.68
N THR A 127 17.45 13.32 -33.56
CA THR A 127 18.26 12.43 -34.40
C THR A 127 17.93 10.96 -34.10
N ILE A 128 17.68 10.20 -35.16
CA ILE A 128 17.58 8.74 -35.10
C ILE A 128 18.92 8.17 -35.57
N SER A 129 19.61 7.44 -34.70
CA SER A 129 20.88 6.77 -35.03
C SER A 129 20.67 5.26 -35.01
N THR A 130 21.02 4.57 -36.10
CA THR A 130 20.96 3.10 -36.18
C THR A 130 22.32 2.55 -36.56
N THR A 131 22.68 1.39 -36.02
CA THR A 131 23.85 0.62 -36.49
C THR A 131 23.48 -0.37 -37.60
N GLY A 132 22.18 -0.63 -37.77
CA GLY A 132 21.62 -1.50 -38.82
C GLY A 132 20.85 -0.73 -39.88
N ASN A 133 20.11 -1.48 -40.70
CA ASN A 133 19.35 -0.95 -41.82
C ASN A 133 18.06 -0.25 -41.37
N ILE A 134 17.75 0.87 -42.03
CA ILE A 134 16.41 1.46 -42.02
C ILE A 134 15.75 1.06 -43.36
N SER A 135 14.58 0.44 -43.32
CA SER A 135 13.83 0.05 -44.51
C SER A 135 12.37 0.51 -44.39
N GLY A 136 11.80 0.97 -45.50
CA GLY A 136 10.44 1.49 -45.56
C GLY A 136 10.07 1.84 -46.99
N ALA A 137 8.77 1.83 -47.31
CA ALA A 137 8.29 2.17 -48.65
C ALA A 137 8.67 3.59 -49.07
N ASN A 138 8.74 4.51 -48.10
CA ASN A 138 9.15 5.89 -48.30
C ASN A 138 10.12 6.28 -47.17
N ILE A 139 11.41 6.34 -47.50
CA ILE A 139 12.44 6.94 -46.63
C ILE A 139 12.85 8.23 -47.34
N THR A 140 12.56 9.36 -46.71
CA THR A 140 12.96 10.68 -47.21
C THR A 140 14.01 11.22 -46.22
N ALA A 141 15.18 11.55 -46.74
CA ALA A 141 16.29 12.14 -45.98
C ALA A 141 16.13 13.66 -45.91
#